data_AF-A0A1Q6WN91-F1
#
_entry.id   AF-A0A1Q6WN91-F1
#
_cell.length_a   1.000
_cell.length_b   1.000
_cell.length_c   1.000
_cell.angle_alpha   90.00
_cell.angle_beta   90.00
_cell.angle_gamma   90.00
#
_symmetry.space_group_name_H-M   'P 1'
#
loop_
_entity.id
_entity.type
_entity.pdbx_description
1 polymer ?
#
loop_
_entity_poly.entity_id
_entity_poly.type
_entity_poly.pdbx_seq_one_letter_code
_entity_poly.pdbx_strand_id
1 'polypeptide(L)'
;MPASDQGYGVQCVGLVKYYSSCGATAVWKEGDLVGESPGLARGTAIATFDDTGKYRSAASGNHACFFISFMPSNTGITVLEQHVWPDPNKIQTRNIIYRGGRGDPSNDANAYSVIL
;
A
#
# COMPACT_ATOMS: atom_id res chain seq x y z
N MET A 1 -17.77 -17.67 -8.85
CA MET A 1 -17.42 -16.30 -9.26
C MET A 1 -17.46 -15.44 -7.99
N PRO A 2 -16.35 -14.97 -7.41
CA PRO A 2 -16.48 -14.06 -6.28
C PRO A 2 -16.95 -12.70 -6.79
N ALA A 3 -17.80 -12.09 -5.97
CA ALA A 3 -18.67 -10.98 -6.31
C ALA A 3 -17.92 -9.67 -6.56
N SER A 4 -18.62 -8.80 -7.29
CA SER A 4 -18.26 -7.46 -7.75
C SER A 4 -17.63 -6.58 -6.67
N ASP A 5 -16.31 -6.53 -6.68
CA ASP A 5 -15.50 -5.65 -5.86
C ASP A 5 -15.10 -4.43 -6.76
N GLN A 6 -16.12 -3.70 -7.25
CA GLN A 6 -15.95 -2.49 -8.07
C GLN A 6 -16.07 -1.26 -7.17
N GLY A 7 -14.98 -0.92 -6.49
CA GLY A 7 -14.78 0.33 -5.80
C GLY A 7 -13.39 0.87 -6.12
N TYR A 8 -13.25 2.20 -6.15
CA TYR A 8 -12.00 2.89 -6.49
C TYR A 8 -10.79 2.51 -5.60
N GLY A 9 -10.99 1.86 -4.46
CA GLY A 9 -9.94 1.31 -3.58
C GLY A 9 -9.72 -0.21 -3.71
N VAL A 10 -10.38 -0.88 -4.65
CA VAL A 10 -10.43 -2.35 -4.69
C VAL A 10 -9.32 -2.96 -5.55
N GLN A 11 -8.82 -2.24 -6.54
CA GLN A 11 -7.80 -2.76 -7.46
C GLN A 11 -6.44 -2.93 -6.80
N CYS A 12 -6.03 -1.98 -5.94
CA CYS A 12 -4.75 -2.06 -5.22
C CYS A 12 -4.73 -3.25 -4.25
N VAL A 13 -5.83 -3.45 -3.51
CA VAL A 13 -6.03 -4.61 -2.63
C VAL A 13 -6.10 -5.90 -3.44
N GLY A 14 -6.80 -5.90 -4.58
CA GLY A 14 -6.90 -7.06 -5.48
C GLY A 14 -5.54 -7.53 -5.97
N LEU A 15 -4.67 -6.60 -6.39
CA LEU A 15 -3.29 -6.90 -6.78
C LEU A 15 -2.52 -7.60 -5.64
N VAL A 16 -2.57 -7.03 -4.43
CA VAL A 16 -1.86 -7.60 -3.28
C VAL A 16 -2.41 -8.98 -2.96
N LYS A 17 -3.74 -9.15 -2.84
CA LYS A 17 -4.38 -10.44 -2.56
C LYS A 17 -4.09 -11.52 -3.60
N TYR A 18 -3.91 -11.13 -4.86
CA TYR A 18 -3.65 -12.08 -5.95
C TYR A 18 -2.20 -12.55 -5.95
N TYR A 19 -1.25 -11.65 -5.67
CA TYR A 19 0.19 -11.94 -5.73
C TYR A 19 0.84 -12.20 -4.37
N SER A 20 0.07 -12.13 -3.27
CA SER A 20 0.54 -12.44 -1.93
C SER A 20 -0.41 -13.40 -1.19
N SER A 21 0.09 -14.01 -0.13
CA SER A 21 -0.69 -14.87 0.76
C SER A 21 -1.37 -14.10 1.91
N CYS A 22 -1.52 -12.78 1.82
CA CYS A 22 -2.03 -11.94 2.92
C CYS A 22 -3.54 -12.12 3.20
N GLY A 23 -4.29 -12.85 2.35
CA GLY A 23 -5.70 -13.15 2.59
C GLY A 23 -6.63 -11.91 2.58
N ALA A 24 -7.76 -11.98 3.28
CA ALA A 24 -8.73 -10.89 3.32
C ALA A 24 -8.20 -9.68 4.11
N THR A 25 -8.49 -8.45 3.66
CA THR A 25 -8.07 -7.21 4.34
C THR A 25 -8.55 -7.12 5.79
N ALA A 26 -9.66 -7.78 6.13
CA ALA A 26 -10.17 -7.86 7.50
C ALA A 26 -9.25 -8.57 8.49
N VAL A 27 -8.29 -9.39 8.01
CA VAL A 27 -7.32 -10.07 8.85
C VAL A 27 -5.94 -9.41 8.85
N TRP A 28 -5.72 -8.41 7.99
CA TRP A 28 -4.45 -7.69 7.92
C TRP A 28 -4.21 -6.91 9.20
N LYS A 29 -2.99 -6.99 9.70
CA LYS A 29 -2.53 -6.21 10.85
C LYS A 29 -1.37 -5.32 10.43
N GLU A 30 -1.31 -4.17 11.09
CA GLU A 30 -0.16 -3.29 11.00
C GLU A 30 1.09 -3.98 11.56
N GLY A 31 2.12 -4.11 10.73
CA GLY A 31 3.46 -4.52 11.11
C GLY A 31 4.41 -3.34 11.24
N ASP A 32 5.70 -3.60 11.03
CA ASP A 32 6.73 -2.58 11.14
C ASP A 32 6.54 -1.45 10.11
N LEU A 33 6.83 -0.21 10.52
CA LEU A 33 6.84 0.94 9.62
C LEU A 33 7.90 0.73 8.53
N VAL A 34 7.52 0.97 7.28
CA VAL A 34 8.43 0.78 6.14
C VAL A 34 9.66 1.68 6.27
N GLY A 35 9.48 2.94 6.68
CA GLY A 35 10.58 3.89 6.84
C GLY A 35 11.56 3.55 7.96
N GLU A 36 11.18 2.66 8.88
CA GLU A 36 12.01 2.18 10.00
C GLU A 36 12.60 0.78 9.72
N SER A 37 12.37 0.24 8.52
CA SER A 37 12.73 -1.12 8.11
C SER A 37 13.78 -1.13 6.98
N PRO A 38 15.05 -0.74 7.23
CA PRO A 38 16.06 -0.55 6.17
C PRO A 38 16.43 -1.83 5.39
N GLY A 39 16.08 -3.00 5.92
CA GLY A 39 16.29 -4.31 5.28
C GLY A 39 15.06 -4.88 4.57
N LEU A 40 14.01 -4.08 4.34
CA LEU A 40 12.77 -4.55 3.77
C LEU A 40 12.99 -5.18 2.39
N ALA A 41 12.52 -6.41 2.20
CA ALA A 41 12.71 -7.14 0.96
C ALA A 41 11.84 -6.55 -0.16
N ARG A 42 12.41 -6.46 -1.38
CA ARG A 42 11.63 -6.16 -2.59
C ARG A 42 10.49 -7.18 -2.75
N GLY A 43 9.29 -6.69 -3.01
CA GLY A 43 8.07 -7.50 -3.10
C GLY A 43 7.33 -7.66 -1.77
N THR A 44 7.80 -7.04 -0.67
CA THR A 44 7.05 -7.07 0.59
C THR A 44 5.72 -6.34 0.44
N ALA A 45 4.63 -6.97 0.87
CA ALA A 45 3.31 -6.38 0.85
C ALA A 45 3.19 -5.32 1.96
N ILE A 46 2.79 -4.11 1.59
CA ILE A 46 2.68 -2.95 2.47
C ILE A 46 1.32 -2.27 2.27
N ALA A 47 0.80 -1.63 3.31
CA ALA A 47 -0.44 -0.89 3.24
C ALA A 47 -0.45 0.29 4.21
N THR A 48 -1.44 1.17 4.02
CA THR A 48 -1.82 2.15 5.04
C THR A 48 -2.80 1.53 6.03
N PHE A 49 -2.63 1.86 7.30
CA PHE A 49 -3.46 1.40 8.41
C PHE A 49 -4.09 2.61 9.13
N ASP A 50 -5.22 2.39 9.79
CA ASP A 50 -5.81 3.37 10.69
C ASP A 50 -5.09 3.40 12.05
N ASP A 51 -5.49 4.32 12.92
CA ASP A 51 -4.97 4.48 14.27
C ASP A 51 -5.19 3.27 15.19
N THR A 52 -6.01 2.30 14.78
CA THR A 52 -6.23 1.03 15.47
C THR A 52 -5.38 -0.12 14.91
N GLY A 53 -4.50 0.16 13.94
CA GLY A 53 -3.65 -0.81 13.27
C GLY A 53 -4.41 -1.73 12.30
N LYS A 54 -5.57 -1.28 11.79
CA LYS A 54 -6.41 -2.04 10.86
C LYS A 54 -6.45 -1.40 9.49
N TYR A 55 -6.58 -2.24 8.46
CA TYR A 55 -6.80 -1.75 7.11
C TYR A 55 -8.23 -1.23 6.97
N ARG A 56 -8.38 0.08 6.76
CA ARG A 56 -9.69 0.71 6.55
C ARG A 56 -10.07 0.66 5.07
N SER A 57 -11.19 0.04 4.74
CA SER A 57 -11.81 0.19 3.40
C SER A 57 -12.54 1.53 3.29
N ALA A 58 -11.78 2.62 3.18
CA ALA A 58 -12.30 3.97 3.00
C ALA A 58 -12.48 4.30 1.50
N ALA A 59 -13.15 5.42 1.21
CA ALA A 59 -13.28 5.95 -0.16
C ALA A 59 -11.99 6.62 -0.65
N SER A 60 -11.11 7.03 0.26
CA SER A 60 -9.80 7.64 0.00
C SER A 60 -8.83 7.39 1.16
N GLY A 61 -7.54 7.58 0.93
CA GLY A 61 -6.48 7.44 1.95
C GLY A 61 -5.99 6.01 2.20
N ASN A 62 -6.79 4.99 1.89
CA ASN A 62 -6.38 3.59 2.00
C ASN A 62 -5.65 3.11 0.74
N HIS A 63 -4.49 2.50 0.91
CA HIS A 63 -3.72 1.95 -0.21
C HIS A 63 -2.96 0.70 0.20
N ALA A 64 -2.79 -0.23 -0.75
CA ALA A 64 -2.04 -1.46 -0.57
C ALA A 64 -1.21 -1.72 -1.83
N CYS A 65 0.05 -2.03 -1.66
CA CYS A 65 1.00 -2.19 -2.76
C CYS A 65 2.18 -3.08 -2.35
N PHE A 66 3.11 -3.29 -3.28
CA PHE A 66 4.35 -4.00 -3.01
C PHE A 66 5.53 -3.03 -2.94
N PHE A 67 6.33 -3.12 -1.88
CA PHE A 67 7.57 -2.37 -1.75
C PHE A 67 8.57 -2.79 -2.82
N ILE A 68 9.22 -1.82 -3.47
CA ILE A 68 10.27 -2.09 -4.47
C ILE A 68 11.64 -1.72 -3.93
N SER A 69 11.79 -0.50 -3.44
CA SER A 69 13.05 0.02 -2.90
C SER A 69 12.83 1.34 -2.18
N PHE A 70 13.75 1.70 -1.29
CA PHE A 70 13.89 3.08 -0.83
C PHE A 70 14.40 3.95 -1.96
N MET A 71 13.91 5.19 -2.03
CA MET A 71 14.38 6.18 -2.98
C MET A 71 15.77 6.72 -2.59
N PRO A 72 16.54 7.31 -3.53
CA PRO A 72 17.80 7.97 -3.22
C PRO A 72 17.69 8.97 -2.06
N SER A 73 18.72 9.01 -1.22
CA SER A 73 18.79 9.86 -0.01
C SER A 73 17.65 9.63 0.99
N ASN A 74 17.01 8.46 0.95
CA ASN A 74 15.88 8.07 1.81
C ASN A 74 14.73 9.11 1.81
N THR A 75 14.40 9.63 0.62
CA THR A 75 13.36 10.66 0.45
C THR A 75 11.95 10.09 0.34
N GLY A 76 11.82 8.77 0.22
CA GLY A 76 10.55 8.07 0.05
C GLY A 76 10.76 6.62 -0.35
N ILE A 77 9.71 6.02 -0.91
CA ILE A 77 9.69 4.64 -1.37
C ILE A 77 9.21 4.56 -2.83
N THR A 78 9.78 3.61 -3.56
CA THR A 78 9.22 3.13 -4.82
C THR A 78 8.36 1.91 -4.53
N VAL A 79 7.14 1.91 -5.07
CA VAL A 79 6.18 0.82 -4.91
C VAL A 79 5.72 0.30 -6.26
N LEU A 80 5.23 -0.94 -6.29
CA LEU A 80 4.49 -1.52 -7.41
C LEU A 80 3.03 -1.60 -7.01
N GLU A 81 2.18 -0.95 -7.79
CA GLU A 81 0.77 -0.79 -7.47
C GLU A 81 -0.10 -0.84 -8.73
N GLN A 82 -1.41 -0.95 -8.50
CA GLN A 82 -2.44 -0.71 -9.49
C GLN A 82 -3.34 0.40 -8.93
N HIS A 83 -3.31 1.57 -9.58
CA HIS A 83 -4.10 2.74 -9.17
C HIS A 83 -5.16 3.03 -10.25
N VAL A 84 -6.37 3.38 -9.81
CA VAL A 84 -7.55 3.49 -10.69
C VAL A 84 -7.43 4.66 -11.69
N TRP A 85 -6.49 5.57 -11.47
CA TRP A 85 -6.27 6.76 -12.30
C TRP A 85 -4.78 6.95 -12.64
N PRO A 86 -4.42 7.32 -13.88
CA PRO A 86 -5.28 7.50 -15.05
C PRO A 86 -5.65 6.18 -15.76
N ASP A 87 -5.02 5.05 -15.39
CA ASP A 87 -5.23 3.76 -16.05
C ASP A 87 -5.47 2.64 -15.02
N PRO A 88 -6.75 2.26 -14.78
CA PRO A 88 -7.10 1.25 -13.80
C PRO A 88 -6.60 -0.16 -14.16
N ASN A 89 -6.18 -0.41 -15.41
CA ASN A 89 -5.73 -1.74 -15.83
C ASN A 89 -4.20 -1.88 -15.82
N LYS A 90 -3.49 -0.83 -15.42
CA LYS A 90 -2.03 -0.81 -15.46
C LYS A 90 -1.44 -1.07 -14.08
N ILE A 91 -0.70 -2.17 -13.98
CA ILE A 91 0.27 -2.35 -12.90
C ILE A 91 1.49 -1.49 -13.24
N GLN A 92 1.89 -0.62 -12.33
CA GLN A 92 2.96 0.35 -12.54
C GLN A 92 3.75 0.61 -11.27
N THR A 93 4.94 1.19 -11.44
CA THR A 93 5.70 1.71 -10.32
C THR A 93 5.32 3.15 -10.02
N ARG A 94 5.27 3.50 -8.73
CA ARG A 94 5.06 4.86 -8.26
C ARG A 94 6.11 5.22 -7.20
N ASN A 95 6.59 6.46 -7.24
CA ASN A 95 7.40 7.02 -6.18
C ASN A 95 6.50 7.77 -5.21
N ILE A 96 6.57 7.41 -3.93
CA ILE A 96 5.82 8.03 -2.85
C ILE A 96 6.85 8.69 -1.92
N ILE A 97 6.74 10.00 -1.74
CA ILE A 97 7.67 10.82 -0.96
C ILE A 97 7.23 10.83 0.51
N TYR A 98 8.17 10.92 1.45
CA TYR A 98 7.86 11.21 2.86
C TYR A 98 7.29 12.62 3.01
N ARG A 99 6.08 12.75 3.57
CA ARG A 99 5.39 14.04 3.79
C ARG A 99 5.20 14.39 5.26
N GLY A 100 5.69 13.54 6.17
CA GLY A 100 5.64 13.77 7.61
C GLY A 100 4.22 13.73 8.19
N GLY A 101 3.36 12.85 7.67
CA GLY A 101 1.97 12.70 8.09
C GLY A 101 1.04 13.76 7.51
N ARG A 102 1.40 14.39 6.38
CA ARG A 102 0.64 15.52 5.80
C ARG A 102 -0.07 15.11 4.51
N GLY A 103 -1.37 15.41 4.44
CA GLY A 103 -2.19 15.21 3.25
C GLY A 103 -2.79 13.80 3.20
N ASP A 104 -3.02 13.30 1.98
CA ASP A 104 -3.60 11.97 1.76
C ASP A 104 -2.56 10.87 2.11
N PRO A 105 -2.87 9.95 3.04
CA PRO A 105 -1.96 8.88 3.45
C PRO A 105 -1.49 7.98 2.29
N SER A 106 -2.30 7.78 1.26
CA SER A 106 -1.91 6.98 0.08
C SER A 106 -0.76 7.62 -0.72
N ASN A 107 -0.48 8.90 -0.49
CA ASN A 107 0.58 9.68 -1.12
C ASN A 107 1.69 10.09 -0.15
N ASP A 108 1.70 9.53 1.07
CA ASP A 108 2.71 9.79 2.08
C ASP A 108 3.41 8.49 2.47
N ALA A 109 4.72 8.39 2.19
CA ALA A 109 5.50 7.21 2.55
C ALA A 109 5.58 6.98 4.07
N ASN A 110 5.30 8.00 4.90
CA ASN A 110 5.24 7.84 6.36
C ASN A 110 4.04 7.02 6.84
N ALA A 111 3.03 6.80 5.99
CA ALA A 111 1.81 6.10 6.37
C ALA A 111 1.82 4.59 6.06
N TYR A 112 2.93 4.06 5.53
CA TYR A 112 3.01 2.67 5.09
C TYR A 112 3.70 1.78 6.12
N SER A 113 3.02 0.67 6.42
CA SER A 113 3.52 -0.39 7.29
C SER A 113 3.45 -1.74 6.57
N VAL A 114 4.27 -2.70 7.01
CA VAL A 114 4.23 -4.09 6.52
C VAL A 114 2.88 -4.72 6.86
N ILE A 115 2.32 -5.49 5.92
CA ILE A 115 1.11 -6.28 6.17
C ILE A 115 1.49 -7.59 6.87
N LEU A 116 0.91 -7.84 8.04
CA LEU A 116 0.98 -9.10 8.79
C LEU A 116 -0.33 -9.89 8.71
#